data_AF-A0A0K9X8Q0-F1
#
_entry.id   AF-A0A0K9X8Q0-F1
#
_cell.length_a   1.000
_cell.length_b   1.000
_cell.length_c   1.000
_cell.angle_alpha   90.00
_cell.angle_beta   90.00
_cell.angle_gamma   90.00
#
_symmetry.space_group_name_H-M   'P 1'
#
loop_
_entity.id
_entity.type
_entity.pdbx_description
1 polymer ?
#
loop_
_entity_poly.entity_id
_entity_poly.type
_entity_poly.pdbx_seq_one_letter_code
_entity_poly.pdbx_strand_id
1 'polypeptide(L)'
;MITGGSVPAVPSCILDPIRDQFLALLPVREDRHPLGCHNPRISDAVVFDRLVQVLVFGCGYERAANAHCSAPSCADAATNGSPPA
;
A
#
# COMPACT_ATOMS: atom_id res chain seq x y z
N MET A 1 24.12 -26.50 17.54
CA MET A 1 23.72 -26.94 16.19
C MET A 1 22.41 -26.28 15.87
N ILE A 2 22.41 -25.23 15.04
CA ILE A 2 21.17 -24.63 14.54
C ILE A 2 20.76 -25.51 13.36
N THR A 3 19.76 -26.36 13.54
CA THR A 3 19.17 -27.13 12.44
C THR A 3 18.66 -26.14 11.40
N GLY A 4 19.34 -26.08 10.25
CA GLY A 4 18.88 -25.35 9.08
C GLY A 4 17.63 -26.04 8.53
N GLY A 5 16.48 -25.76 9.14
CA GLY A 5 15.19 -26.16 8.58
C GLY A 5 15.00 -25.40 7.28
N SER A 6 14.90 -26.12 6.17
CA SER A 6 14.43 -25.53 4.92
C SER A 6 13.09 -24.86 5.19
N VAL A 7 13.01 -23.55 5.00
CA VAL A 7 11.72 -22.86 5.01
C VAL A 7 10.85 -23.53 3.93
N PRO A 8 9.68 -24.06 4.28
CA PRO A 8 8.82 -24.67 3.28
C PRO A 8 8.43 -23.56 2.28
N ALA A 9 8.64 -23.84 0.99
CA ALA A 9 8.18 -22.95 -0.06
C ALA A 9 6.65 -22.95 -0.04
N VAL A 10 6.07 -21.86 0.43
CA VAL A 10 4.63 -21.67 0.47
C VAL A 10 4.18 -21.13 -0.89
N PRO A 11 3.12 -21.68 -1.51
CA PRO A 11 2.65 -21.16 -2.79
C PRO A 11 2.13 -19.73 -2.63
N SER A 12 2.38 -18.87 -3.63
CA SER A 12 2.00 -17.45 -3.61
C SER A 12 0.48 -17.22 -3.52
N CYS A 13 -0.33 -18.21 -3.90
CA CYS A 13 -1.79 -18.15 -3.79
C CYS A 13 -2.30 -18.00 -2.34
N ILE A 14 -1.44 -18.22 -1.33
CA ILE A 14 -1.82 -18.00 0.07
C ILE A 14 -1.86 -16.51 0.45
N LEU A 15 -1.25 -15.63 -0.35
CA LEU A 15 -1.20 -14.20 -0.05
C LEU A 15 -2.58 -13.54 -0.16
N ASP A 16 -3.41 -14.00 -1.09
CA ASP A 16 -4.77 -13.48 -1.30
C ASP A 16 -5.68 -13.71 -0.06
N PRO A 17 -5.84 -14.93 0.47
CA PRO A 17 -6.64 -15.14 1.67
C PRO A 17 -6.04 -14.47 2.93
N ILE A 18 -4.71 -14.32 2.99
CA ILE A 18 -4.06 -13.58 4.10
C ILE A 18 -4.37 -12.08 3.99
N ARG A 19 -4.36 -11.52 2.78
CA ARG A 19 -4.75 -10.13 2.54
C ARG A 19 -6.19 -9.88 2.98
N ASP A 20 -7.11 -10.75 2.61
CA ASP A 20 -8.52 -10.63 3.01
C ASP A 20 -8.70 -10.70 4.53
N GLN A 21 -8.01 -11.63 5.20
CA GLN A 21 -8.02 -11.70 6.66
C GLN A 21 -7.42 -10.45 7.31
N PHE A 22 -6.31 -9.95 6.78
CA PHE A 22 -5.67 -8.73 7.28
C PHE A 22 -6.58 -7.51 7.14
N LEU A 23 -7.23 -7.35 5.98
CA LEU A 23 -8.20 -6.29 5.73
C LEU A 23 -9.45 -6.41 6.63
N ALA A 24 -9.92 -7.62 6.89
CA ALA A 24 -11.07 -7.86 7.77
C ALA A 24 -10.76 -7.55 9.26
N LEU A 25 -9.51 -7.69 9.68
CA LEU A 25 -9.06 -7.43 11.05
C LEU A 25 -8.69 -5.96 11.31
N LEU A 26 -8.56 -5.15 10.25
CA LEU A 26 -8.25 -3.73 10.40
C LEU A 26 -9.46 -2.98 10.95
N PRO A 27 -9.28 -2.16 12.02
CA PRO A 27 -10.36 -1.33 12.52
C PRO A 27 -10.75 -0.29 11.49
N VAL A 28 -12.05 0.04 11.42
CA VAL A 28 -12.53 1.18 10.64
C VAL A 28 -11.88 2.44 11.21
N ARG A 29 -11.00 3.08 10.44
CA ARG A 29 -10.34 4.33 10.81
C ARG A 29 -11.09 5.48 10.18
N GLU A 30 -11.57 6.42 10.99
CA GLU A 30 -12.09 7.67 10.47
C GLU A 30 -10.92 8.59 10.13
N ASP A 31 -10.62 8.75 8.83
CA ASP A 31 -9.74 9.81 8.32
C ASP A 31 -10.48 11.16 8.33
N ARG A 32 -11.02 11.55 9.50
CA ARG A 32 -11.72 12.82 9.66
C ARG A 32 -10.73 13.87 10.16
N HIS A 33 -9.85 14.31 9.25
CA HIS A 33 -8.92 15.38 9.59
C HIS A 33 -9.57 16.75 9.39
N PRO A 34 -9.75 17.54 10.47
CA PRO A 34 -10.60 18.74 10.47
C PRO A 34 -10.09 19.88 9.57
N LEU A 35 -8.82 19.82 9.14
CA LEU A 35 -8.20 20.84 8.31
C LEU A 35 -7.99 20.43 6.85
N GLY A 36 -8.35 19.19 6.45
CA GLY A 36 -8.33 18.72 5.06
C GLY A 36 -6.98 18.80 4.33
N CYS A 37 -5.92 19.26 4.99
CA CYS A 37 -4.61 19.58 4.41
C CYS A 37 -3.60 18.42 4.53
N HIS A 38 -4.07 17.24 4.96
CA HIS A 38 -3.23 16.06 5.07
C HIS A 38 -3.43 15.17 3.84
N ASN A 39 -2.32 14.58 3.38
CA ASN A 39 -2.34 13.56 2.35
C ASN A 39 -3.36 12.47 2.75
N PRO A 40 -4.41 12.21 1.93
CA PRO A 40 -5.39 11.19 2.26
C PRO A 40 -4.70 9.85 2.43
N ARG A 41 -5.23 9.05 3.36
CA ARG A 41 -4.63 7.77 3.70
C ARG A 41 -4.65 6.84 2.49
N ILE A 42 -3.52 6.19 2.23
CA ILE A 42 -3.39 5.15 1.21
C ILE A 42 -4.23 3.95 1.65
N SER A 43 -4.99 3.35 0.72
CA SER A 43 -5.77 2.15 1.04
C SER A 43 -4.90 1.05 1.65
N ASP A 44 -5.37 0.41 2.74
CA ASP A 44 -4.60 -0.63 3.44
C ASP A 44 -4.29 -1.83 2.52
N ALA A 45 -5.12 -2.03 1.48
CA ALA A 45 -4.90 -3.02 0.44
C ALA A 45 -3.63 -2.74 -0.39
N VAL A 46 -3.36 -1.48 -0.74
CA VAL A 46 -2.14 -1.08 -1.48
C VAL A 46 -0.91 -1.17 -0.58
N VAL A 47 -1.05 -0.82 0.71
CA VAL A 47 0.04 -0.94 1.69
C VAL A 47 0.48 -2.41 1.82
N PHE A 48 -0.47 -3.34 1.92
CA PHE A 48 -0.19 -4.77 2.00
C PHE A 48 0.61 -5.27 0.79
N ASP A 49 0.18 -4.93 -0.42
CA ASP A 49 0.86 -5.36 -1.65
C ASP A 49 2.30 -4.84 -1.73
N ARG A 50 2.56 -3.61 -1.27
CA ARG A 50 3.92 -3.04 -1.24
C ARG A 50 4.79 -3.68 -0.17
N LEU A 51 4.25 -4.01 0.99
CA LEU A 51 4.98 -4.75 2.03
C LEU A 51 5.39 -6.13 1.53
N VAL A 52 4.49 -6.85 0.86
CA VAL A 52 4.81 -8.14 0.23
C VAL A 52 5.89 -7.98 -0.84
N GLN A 53 5.83 -6.93 -1.68
CA GLN A 53 6.87 -6.66 -2.66
C GLN A 53 8.24 -6.41 -2.01
N VAL A 54 8.32 -5.60 -0.96
CA VAL A 54 9.57 -5.36 -0.21
C VAL A 54 10.11 -6.67 0.38
N LEU A 55 9.24 -7.50 0.97
CA LEU A 55 9.62 -8.75 1.60
C LEU A 55 10.09 -9.82 0.59
N VAL A 56 9.42 -9.94 -0.56
CA VAL A 56 9.71 -10.96 -1.57
C VAL A 56 10.89 -10.56 -2.46
N PHE A 57 10.95 -9.30 -2.90
CA PHE A 57 12.00 -8.82 -3.80
C PHE A 57 13.23 -8.27 -3.06
N GLY A 58 13.13 -8.04 -1.75
CA GLY A 58 14.21 -7.47 -0.94
C GLY A 58 14.60 -6.05 -1.35
N CYS A 59 13.72 -5.34 -2.07
CA CYS A 59 13.97 -3.97 -2.50
C CYS A 59 13.66 -2.98 -1.37
N GLY A 60 14.52 -1.98 -1.20
CA GLY A 60 14.30 -0.92 -0.21
C GLY A 60 12.99 -0.18 -0.44
N TYR A 61 12.40 0.35 0.63
CA TYR A 61 11.12 1.07 0.62
C TYR A 61 11.03 2.12 -0.49
N GLU A 62 12.11 2.86 -0.75
CA GLU A 62 12.16 3.89 -1.79
C GLU A 62 11.90 3.36 -3.21
N ARG A 63 12.26 2.10 -3.49
CA ARG A 63 11.99 1.46 -4.79
C ARG A 63 10.60 0.82 -4.87
N ALA A 64 10.03 0.46 -3.72
CA ALA A 64 8.66 -0.08 -3.64
C ALA A 64 7.61 1.04 -3.53
N ALA A 65 7.99 2.22 -3.06
CA ALA A 65 7.14 3.40 -3.00
C ALA A 65 6.85 3.91 -4.42
N ASN A 66 5.58 4.02 -4.78
CA ASN A 66 5.12 4.54 -6.07
C ASN A 66 4.21 5.75 -5.86
N ALA A 67 3.74 6.39 -6.93
CA ALA A 67 2.73 7.45 -6.89
C ALA A 67 1.37 7.03 -6.28
N HIS A 68 1.18 5.76 -5.92
CA HIS A 68 0.03 5.28 -5.13
C HIS A 68 0.29 5.28 -3.62
N CYS A 69 1.55 5.45 -3.22
CA CYS A 69 1.98 5.58 -1.82
C CYS A 69 1.93 7.04 -1.34
N SER A 70 1.52 7.97 -2.20
CA SER A 70 1.24 9.37 -1.86
C SER A 70 0.12 9.85 -2.78
N ALA A 71 -0.92 10.50 -2.27
CA ALA A 71 -1.81 11.24 -3.17
C ALA A 71 -1.05 12.42 -3.80
N PRO A 72 -1.47 12.91 -4.98
CA PRO A 72 -1.01 14.21 -5.44
C PRO A 72 -1.26 15.21 -4.33
N SER A 73 -0.21 15.87 -3.85
CA SER A 73 -0.35 17.03 -2.98
C SER A 73 -1.35 17.99 -3.63
N CYS A 74 -2.17 18.65 -2.83
CA CYS A 74 -3.20 19.61 -3.27
C CYS A 74 -2.66 20.82 -4.07
N ALA A 75 -1.41 20.80 -4.54
CA ALA A 75 -0.76 21.85 -5.31
C ALA A 75 -0.79 21.67 -6.84
N ASP A 76 -1.28 20.53 -7.38
CA ASP A 76 -1.21 20.29 -8.84
C ASP A 76 -2.58 20.11 -9.53
N ALA A 77 -3.69 20.22 -8.81
CA ALA A 77 -5.05 20.09 -9.38
C ALA A 77 -5.57 21.37 -10.08
N ALA A 78 -4.70 22.35 -10.35
CA ALA A 78 -5.03 23.57 -11.07
C ALA A 78 -4.21 23.67 -12.35
N THR A 79 -4.44 22.77 -13.31
CA THR A 79 -4.37 23.07 -14.75
C THR A 79 -4.90 21.87 -15.53
N ASN A 80 -5.62 22.16 -16.61
CA ASN A 80 -6.08 21.23 -17.64
C ASN A 80 -7.52 20.71 -17.48
N GLY A 81 -8.45 21.64 -17.65
CA GLY A 81 -9.82 21.38 -18.06
C GLY A 81 -10.31 22.49 -18.98
N SER A 82 -9.60 22.78 -20.07
CA SER A 82 -10.14 23.60 -21.16
C SER A 82 -11.06 22.71 -22.00
N PRO A 83 -12.34 23.06 -22.22
CA PRO A 83 -13.25 22.23 -23.01
C PRO A 83 -12.90 22.36 -24.51
N PRO A 84 -13.00 21.28 -25.31
CA PRO A 84 -12.88 21.40 -26.76
C PRO A 84 -14.11 22.13 -27.33
N ALA A 85 -13.84 23.15 -28.14
CA ALA A 85 -14.79 23.83 -29.02
C ALA A 85 -15.03 23.02 -30.31
#